data_AF-A0A1A9UXQ9-F1
#
_entry.id   AF-A0A1A9UXQ9-F1
#
_cell.length_a   1.000
_cell.length_b   1.000
_cell.length_c   1.000
_cell.angle_alpha   90.00
_cell.angle_beta   90.00
_cell.angle_gamma   90.00
#
_symmetry.space_group_name_H-M   'P 1'
#
loop_
_entity.id
_entity.type
_entity.pdbx_description
1 polymer ?
#
loop_
_entity_poly.entity_id
_entity_poly.type
_entity_poly.pdbx_seq_one_letter_code
_entity_poly.pdbx_strand_id
1 'polypeptide(L)'
;MIRENLWRMTNDVRRETNKRNLFFLKTVLNQNSSVKAIRDHDILLATENADTVRRQHEFDICTELNSLERERFLRDRERIRQQRNEVEIRELLAQIKRADLQKSSNDQSIASQKVREREAQAYRDENIRCREEFQKYAEFVKEAEVQEKLKKSALRQQLLEQMKRKELARRLEMEEIMKEREKRLKDIEKLERDDAEARRQLNQYAKECGQHLKEFLERRALQKMHAKLDDIETNRRYLKLLRDKEEEKQLIKEERKKKLLERSAISERLGQHVYELEMEKIQRNELLFNLHIEESKAKEDRQLQAAREKELQQMVALRQEMQRVRLERAEQQGVEKRREQLIAMNHLKRFVEIEEREKEEKEQKRRRRLEFDRDLCSLIKLRREKRAEIAQENKLEYVRIVENERQRLEKIAKERIALLQAEPRELLQFIPSGALYEEERRILNI
;
A
#
# COMPACT_ATOMS: atom_id res chain seq x y z
N MET A 1 -165.11 34.32 -17.20
CA MET A 1 -164.42 33.91 -18.45
C MET A 1 -163.50 32.69 -18.34
N ILE A 2 -163.02 32.24 -17.17
CA ILE A 2 -162.09 31.07 -17.10
C ILE A 2 -162.82 29.72 -16.88
N ARG A 3 -164.02 29.71 -16.25
CA ARG A 3 -164.77 28.46 -15.96
C ARG A 3 -165.51 27.84 -17.15
N GLU A 4 -165.92 28.62 -18.17
CA GLU A 4 -166.60 28.09 -19.36
C GLU A 4 -165.65 27.38 -20.33
N ASN A 5 -164.38 27.80 -20.37
CA ASN A 5 -163.37 27.18 -21.24
C ASN A 5 -162.89 25.82 -20.70
N LEU A 6 -162.80 25.63 -19.37
CA LEU A 6 -162.42 24.35 -18.74
C LEU A 6 -163.48 23.25 -18.90
N TRP A 7 -164.76 23.62 -18.97
CA TRP A 7 -165.86 22.65 -19.16
C TRP A 7 -166.02 22.22 -20.63
N ARG A 8 -165.71 23.09 -21.60
CA ARG A 8 -165.65 22.69 -23.03
C ARG A 8 -164.44 21.78 -23.31
N MET A 9 -163.26 22.09 -22.78
CA MET A 9 -162.06 21.25 -22.96
C MET A 9 -162.18 19.86 -22.33
N THR A 10 -162.79 19.72 -21.16
CA THR A 10 -163.00 18.39 -20.53
C THR A 10 -164.09 17.56 -21.22
N ASN A 11 -165.10 18.18 -21.82
CA ASN A 11 -166.09 17.48 -22.63
C ASN A 11 -165.55 17.03 -24.00
N ASP A 12 -164.67 17.81 -24.62
CA ASP A 12 -164.04 17.42 -25.89
C ASP A 12 -163.03 16.27 -25.69
N VAL A 13 -162.24 16.29 -24.61
CA VAL A 13 -161.32 15.18 -24.25
C VAL A 13 -162.08 13.90 -23.86
N ARG A 14 -163.21 14.01 -23.14
CA ARG A 14 -164.10 12.85 -22.85
C ARG A 14 -164.78 12.32 -24.11
N ARG A 15 -165.15 13.17 -25.07
CA ARG A 15 -165.69 12.74 -26.37
C ARG A 15 -164.64 12.03 -27.23
N GLU A 16 -163.38 12.47 -27.22
CA GLU A 16 -162.28 11.80 -27.96
C GLU A 16 -161.87 10.45 -27.35
N THR A 17 -161.74 10.38 -26.02
CA THR A 17 -161.44 9.13 -25.31
C THR A 17 -162.57 8.11 -25.43
N ASN A 18 -163.84 8.55 -25.38
CA ASN A 18 -164.96 7.66 -25.66
C ASN A 18 -165.02 7.23 -27.14
N LYS A 19 -164.66 8.10 -28.10
CA LYS A 19 -164.55 7.70 -29.52
C LYS A 19 -163.44 6.67 -29.73
N ARG A 20 -162.27 6.83 -29.10
CA ARG A 20 -161.16 5.86 -29.17
C ARG A 20 -161.51 4.54 -28.49
N ASN A 21 -162.17 4.58 -27.33
CA ASN A 21 -162.61 3.36 -26.65
C ASN A 21 -163.76 2.66 -27.38
N LEU A 22 -164.71 3.38 -28.00
CA LEU A 22 -165.73 2.78 -28.87
C LEU A 22 -165.12 2.21 -30.15
N PHE A 23 -164.12 2.88 -30.75
CA PHE A 23 -163.42 2.33 -31.90
C PHE A 23 -162.66 1.07 -31.52
N PHE A 24 -161.92 1.07 -30.41
CA PHE A 24 -161.21 -0.11 -29.91
C PHE A 24 -162.16 -1.25 -29.54
N LEU A 25 -163.26 -0.99 -28.82
CA LEU A 25 -164.29 -1.99 -28.52
C LEU A 25 -164.97 -2.50 -29.79
N LYS A 26 -165.24 -1.65 -30.79
CA LYS A 26 -165.79 -2.07 -32.08
C LYS A 26 -164.78 -2.89 -32.88
N THR A 27 -163.49 -2.57 -32.82
CA THR A 27 -162.42 -3.35 -33.46
C THR A 27 -162.22 -4.70 -32.77
N VAL A 28 -162.20 -4.75 -31.43
CA VAL A 28 -162.08 -5.99 -30.66
C VAL A 28 -163.35 -6.84 -30.80
N LEU A 29 -164.54 -6.24 -30.85
CA LEU A 29 -165.79 -6.97 -31.11
C LEU A 29 -165.87 -7.47 -32.56
N ASN A 30 -165.42 -6.70 -33.56
CA ASN A 30 -165.36 -7.16 -34.95
C ASN A 30 -164.27 -8.21 -35.16
N GLN A 31 -163.13 -8.12 -34.47
CA GLN A 31 -162.10 -9.16 -34.49
C GLN A 31 -162.59 -10.43 -33.77
N ASN A 32 -163.26 -10.31 -32.62
CA ASN A 32 -163.84 -11.46 -31.95
C ASN A 32 -165.01 -12.07 -32.74
N SER A 33 -165.84 -11.27 -33.43
CA SER A 33 -166.90 -11.81 -34.30
C SER A 33 -166.32 -12.44 -35.57
N SER A 34 -165.21 -11.91 -36.11
CA SER A 34 -164.45 -12.54 -37.19
C SER A 34 -163.80 -13.85 -36.75
N VAL A 35 -163.21 -13.91 -35.55
CA VAL A 35 -162.60 -15.13 -35.00
C VAL A 35 -163.68 -16.15 -34.63
N LYS A 36 -164.87 -15.71 -34.17
CA LYS A 36 -166.02 -16.59 -33.99
C LYS A 36 -166.57 -17.10 -35.32
N ALA A 37 -166.70 -16.25 -36.35
CA ALA A 37 -167.12 -16.66 -37.68
C ALA A 37 -166.14 -17.65 -38.34
N ILE A 38 -164.82 -17.47 -38.13
CA ILE A 38 -163.79 -18.42 -38.58
C ILE A 38 -163.88 -19.72 -37.79
N ARG A 39 -164.02 -19.67 -36.45
CA ARG A 39 -164.24 -20.88 -35.63
C ARG A 39 -165.53 -21.61 -35.98
N ASP A 40 -166.63 -20.90 -36.21
CA ASP A 40 -167.92 -21.49 -36.55
C ASP A 40 -167.91 -22.05 -37.99
N HIS A 41 -167.11 -21.47 -38.90
CA HIS A 41 -166.85 -22.02 -40.23
C HIS A 41 -165.93 -23.25 -40.19
N ASP A 42 -164.89 -23.25 -39.34
CA ASP A 42 -163.98 -24.39 -39.14
C ASP A 42 -164.65 -25.55 -38.40
N ILE A 43 -165.57 -25.28 -37.46
CA ILE A 43 -166.37 -26.30 -36.78
C ILE A 43 -167.44 -26.91 -37.71
N LEU A 44 -167.99 -26.14 -38.65
CA LEU A 44 -168.93 -26.66 -39.65
C LEU A 44 -168.26 -27.45 -40.81
N LEU A 45 -166.97 -27.24 -41.05
CA LEU A 45 -166.22 -27.88 -42.15
C LEU A 45 -165.41 -29.12 -41.75
N ALA A 46 -165.32 -29.45 -40.46
CA ALA A 46 -164.54 -30.59 -39.97
C ALA A 46 -165.43 -31.68 -39.37
N THR A 47 -166.22 -32.33 -40.22
CA THR A 47 -166.63 -33.73 -39.97
C THR A 47 -165.46 -34.63 -40.34
N GLU A 48 -164.87 -35.22 -39.30
CA GLU A 48 -164.06 -36.45 -39.29
C GLU A 48 -162.81 -36.49 -40.18
N ASN A 49 -161.62 -36.10 -39.66
CA ASN A 49 -160.30 -36.58 -40.11
C ASN A 49 -159.19 -36.42 -39.04
N ALA A 50 -158.26 -37.38 -38.99
CA ALA A 50 -157.35 -37.71 -37.88
C ALA A 50 -156.19 -36.73 -37.56
N ASP A 51 -156.01 -35.64 -38.31
CA ASP A 51 -154.91 -34.67 -38.10
C ASP A 51 -155.13 -33.71 -36.92
N THR A 52 -156.34 -33.63 -36.38
CA THR A 52 -156.68 -32.79 -35.22
C THR A 52 -156.14 -33.34 -33.89
N VAL A 53 -156.01 -34.66 -33.76
CA VAL A 53 -155.54 -35.32 -32.52
C VAL A 53 -154.04 -35.09 -32.28
N ARG A 54 -153.21 -35.08 -33.33
CA ARG A 54 -151.76 -34.83 -33.19
C ARG A 54 -151.44 -33.40 -32.74
N ARG A 55 -152.16 -32.40 -33.27
CA ARG A 55 -151.97 -31.00 -32.91
C ARG A 55 -152.41 -30.70 -31.47
N GLN A 56 -153.39 -31.44 -30.94
CA GLN A 56 -153.78 -31.36 -29.52
C GLN A 56 -152.66 -31.91 -28.62
N HIS A 57 -152.09 -33.07 -28.94
CA HIS A 57 -150.99 -33.65 -28.14
C HIS A 57 -149.72 -32.78 -28.12
N GLU A 58 -149.33 -32.15 -29.23
CA GLU A 58 -148.17 -31.24 -29.26
C GLU A 58 -148.41 -29.97 -28.43
N PHE A 59 -149.64 -29.45 -28.44
CA PHE A 59 -150.01 -28.32 -27.61
C PHE A 59 -149.96 -28.67 -26.13
N ASP A 60 -150.47 -29.84 -25.74
CA ASP A 60 -150.45 -30.33 -24.36
C ASP A 60 -149.00 -30.45 -23.83
N ILE A 61 -148.08 -31.04 -24.59
CA ILE A 61 -146.65 -31.16 -24.20
C ILE A 61 -145.99 -29.78 -24.01
N CYS A 62 -146.23 -28.82 -24.90
CA CYS A 62 -145.70 -27.46 -24.77
C CYS A 62 -146.26 -26.74 -23.53
N THR A 63 -147.52 -27.00 -23.16
CA THR A 63 -148.08 -26.43 -21.92
C THR A 63 -147.45 -27.04 -20.67
N GLU A 64 -147.18 -28.35 -20.66
CA GLU A 64 -146.50 -29.03 -19.55
C GLU A 64 -145.06 -28.52 -19.35
N LEU A 65 -144.26 -28.39 -20.41
CA LEU A 65 -142.88 -27.87 -20.31
C LEU A 65 -142.83 -26.43 -19.82
N ASN A 66 -143.71 -25.56 -20.33
CA ASN A 66 -143.83 -24.20 -19.84
C ASN A 66 -144.25 -24.14 -18.37
N SER A 67 -145.08 -25.08 -17.92
CA SER A 67 -145.46 -25.18 -16.50
C SER A 67 -144.28 -25.58 -15.62
N LEU A 68 -143.43 -26.52 -16.07
CA LEU A 68 -142.24 -26.98 -15.36
C LEU A 68 -141.15 -25.88 -15.27
N GLU A 69 -140.90 -25.14 -16.35
CA GLU A 69 -139.96 -24.02 -16.31
C GLU A 69 -140.46 -22.91 -15.39
N ARG A 70 -141.77 -22.62 -15.44
CA ARG A 70 -142.40 -21.65 -14.55
C ARG A 70 -142.28 -22.10 -13.10
N GLU A 71 -142.46 -23.38 -12.79
CA GLU A 71 -142.23 -23.92 -11.45
C GLU A 71 -140.78 -23.78 -10.99
N ARG A 72 -139.79 -24.11 -11.82
CA ARG A 72 -138.36 -23.94 -11.46
C ARG A 72 -138.03 -22.48 -11.16
N PHE A 73 -138.47 -21.57 -12.02
CA PHE A 73 -138.27 -20.13 -11.81
C PHE A 73 -138.94 -19.65 -10.51
N LEU A 74 -140.16 -20.13 -10.22
CA LEU A 74 -140.85 -19.81 -8.98
C LEU A 74 -140.09 -20.36 -7.76
N ARG A 75 -139.57 -21.59 -7.81
CA ARG A 75 -138.77 -22.19 -6.73
C ARG A 75 -137.45 -21.45 -6.50
N ASP A 76 -136.73 -21.06 -7.55
CA ASP A 76 -135.50 -20.27 -7.41
C ASP A 76 -135.78 -18.86 -6.89
N ARG A 77 -136.87 -18.25 -7.37
CA ARG A 77 -137.33 -16.95 -6.86
C ARG A 77 -137.74 -17.05 -5.39
N GLU A 78 -138.39 -18.13 -4.98
CA GLU A 78 -138.69 -18.43 -3.57
C GLU A 78 -137.42 -18.65 -2.76
N ARG A 79 -136.42 -19.37 -3.28
CA ARG A 79 -135.12 -19.57 -2.63
C ARG A 79 -134.37 -18.26 -2.41
N ILE A 80 -134.32 -17.40 -3.42
CA ILE A 80 -133.72 -16.06 -3.32
C ILE A 80 -134.53 -15.20 -2.33
N ARG A 81 -135.85 -15.32 -2.33
CA ARG A 81 -136.73 -14.61 -1.40
C ARG A 81 -136.50 -15.08 0.04
N GLN A 82 -136.36 -16.39 0.29
CA GLN A 82 -136.01 -16.97 1.58
C GLN A 82 -134.64 -16.48 2.05
N GLN A 83 -133.61 -16.56 1.19
CA GLN A 83 -132.27 -16.03 1.48
C GLN A 83 -132.25 -14.54 1.86
N ARG A 84 -133.20 -13.74 1.34
CA ARG A 84 -133.29 -12.30 1.63
C ARG A 84 -134.18 -11.97 2.82
N ASN A 85 -135.26 -12.72 3.03
CA ASN A 85 -136.30 -12.37 4.00
C ASN A 85 -136.14 -13.15 5.31
N GLU A 86 -135.71 -14.41 5.25
CA GLU A 86 -135.46 -15.20 6.45
C GLU A 86 -134.19 -14.70 7.15
N VAL A 87 -134.31 -14.45 8.45
CA VAL A 87 -133.23 -13.90 9.27
C VAL A 87 -132.15 -14.97 9.48
N GLU A 88 -132.56 -16.21 9.76
CA GLU A 88 -131.65 -17.34 10.02
C GLU A 88 -130.70 -17.63 8.84
N ILE A 89 -131.20 -17.61 7.60
CA ILE A 89 -130.36 -17.84 6.42
C ILE A 89 -129.34 -16.71 6.25
N ARG A 90 -129.72 -15.45 6.52
CA ARG A 90 -128.80 -14.31 6.44
C ARG A 90 -127.71 -14.37 7.52
N GLU A 91 -128.07 -14.80 8.72
CA GLU A 91 -127.13 -15.00 9.82
C GLU A 91 -126.14 -16.11 9.48
N LEU A 92 -126.59 -17.25 8.95
CA LEU A 92 -125.73 -18.35 8.51
C LEU A 92 -124.78 -17.92 7.38
N LEU A 93 -125.25 -17.18 6.37
CA LEU A 93 -124.38 -16.66 5.30
C LEU A 93 -123.35 -15.66 5.83
N ALA A 94 -123.72 -14.83 6.82
CA ALA A 94 -122.78 -13.92 7.48
C ALA A 94 -121.75 -14.70 8.32
N GLN A 95 -122.15 -15.77 9.00
CA GLN A 95 -121.25 -16.66 9.75
C GLN A 95 -120.26 -17.37 8.81
N ILE A 96 -120.70 -17.87 7.66
CA ILE A 96 -119.82 -18.47 6.65
C ILE A 96 -118.78 -17.46 6.15
N LYS A 97 -119.21 -16.24 5.79
CA LYS A 97 -118.28 -15.19 5.36
C LYS A 97 -117.27 -14.81 6.44
N ARG A 98 -117.70 -14.77 7.71
CA ARG A 98 -116.79 -14.52 8.84
C ARG A 98 -115.80 -15.67 9.01
N ALA A 99 -116.24 -16.92 8.87
CA ALA A 99 -115.38 -18.10 8.95
C ALA A 99 -114.33 -18.10 7.82
N ASP A 100 -114.70 -17.72 6.59
CA ASP A 100 -113.77 -17.61 5.46
C ASP A 100 -112.72 -16.50 5.68
N LEU A 101 -113.14 -15.32 6.15
CA LEU A 101 -112.22 -14.24 6.50
C LEU A 101 -111.28 -14.63 7.64
N GLN A 102 -111.79 -15.35 8.64
CA GLN A 102 -110.98 -15.85 9.75
C GLN A 102 -109.96 -16.89 9.27
N LYS A 103 -110.34 -17.79 8.36
CA LYS A 103 -109.42 -18.74 7.73
C LYS A 103 -108.31 -18.03 6.95
N SER A 104 -108.66 -17.06 6.10
CA SER A 104 -107.69 -16.27 5.34
C SER A 104 -106.73 -15.48 6.24
N SER A 105 -107.24 -14.91 7.34
CA SER A 105 -106.42 -14.19 8.32
C SER A 105 -105.43 -15.14 9.01
N ASN A 106 -105.89 -16.34 9.40
CA ASN A 106 -105.04 -17.37 9.99
C ASN A 106 -103.94 -17.83 8.99
N ASP A 107 -104.30 -18.06 7.73
CA ASP A 107 -103.34 -18.46 6.69
C ASP A 107 -102.30 -17.36 6.44
N GLN A 108 -102.71 -16.09 6.43
CA GLN A 108 -101.78 -14.95 6.30
C GLN A 108 -100.86 -14.81 7.51
N SER A 109 -101.37 -15.06 8.73
CA SER A 109 -100.58 -15.08 9.96
C SER A 109 -99.52 -16.18 9.90
N ILE A 110 -99.89 -17.40 9.49
CA ILE A 110 -98.97 -18.53 9.33
C ILE A 110 -97.91 -18.22 8.26
N ALA A 111 -98.30 -17.64 7.13
CA ALA A 111 -97.35 -17.25 6.07
C ALA A 111 -96.35 -16.19 6.57
N SER A 112 -96.84 -15.18 7.29
CA SER A 112 -96.01 -14.12 7.88
C SER A 112 -95.02 -14.69 8.92
N GLN A 113 -95.47 -15.63 9.74
CA GLN A 113 -94.61 -16.30 10.72
C GLN A 113 -93.50 -17.11 10.02
N LYS A 114 -93.82 -17.86 8.97
CA LYS A 114 -92.82 -18.59 8.16
C LYS A 114 -91.78 -17.67 7.51
N VAL A 115 -92.18 -16.47 7.07
CA VAL A 115 -91.23 -15.48 6.52
C VAL A 115 -90.28 -15.01 7.62
N ARG A 116 -90.80 -14.62 8.80
CA ARG A 116 -89.97 -14.20 9.93
C ARG A 116 -89.00 -15.28 10.39
N GLU A 117 -89.44 -16.55 10.41
CA GLU A 117 -88.57 -17.69 10.75
C GLU A 117 -87.42 -17.86 9.74
N ARG A 118 -87.69 -17.69 8.43
CA ARG A 118 -86.65 -17.73 7.40
C ARG A 118 -85.68 -16.56 7.49
N GLU A 119 -86.17 -15.34 7.75
CA GLU A 119 -85.32 -14.17 7.96
C GLU A 119 -84.43 -14.33 9.19
N ALA A 120 -85.00 -14.83 10.30
CA ALA A 120 -84.24 -15.13 11.52
C ALA A 120 -83.17 -16.19 11.27
N GLN A 121 -83.47 -17.21 10.46
CA GLN A 121 -82.49 -18.23 10.09
C GLN A 121 -81.37 -17.64 9.22
N ALA A 122 -81.70 -16.85 8.20
CA ALA A 122 -80.72 -16.19 7.33
C ALA A 122 -79.78 -15.25 8.13
N TYR A 123 -80.33 -14.49 9.08
CA TYR A 123 -79.54 -13.62 9.95
C TYR A 123 -78.61 -14.40 10.89
N ARG A 124 -79.02 -15.59 11.35
CA ARG A 124 -78.15 -16.49 12.14
C ARG A 124 -77.02 -17.04 11.29
N ASP A 125 -77.31 -17.47 10.06
CA ASP A 125 -76.32 -18.00 9.14
C ASP A 125 -75.29 -16.94 8.74
N GLU A 126 -75.73 -15.69 8.52
CA GLU A 126 -74.84 -14.54 8.27
C GLU A 126 -73.94 -14.24 9.49
N ASN A 127 -74.49 -14.25 10.70
CA ASN A 127 -73.71 -14.08 11.92
C ASN A 127 -72.64 -15.18 12.10
N ILE A 128 -72.97 -16.42 11.73
CA ILE A 128 -72.00 -17.54 11.78
C ILE A 128 -70.86 -17.27 10.79
N ARG A 129 -71.17 -16.91 9.54
CA ARG A 129 -70.14 -16.58 8.54
C ARG A 129 -69.24 -15.43 8.97
N CYS A 130 -69.81 -14.33 9.49
CA CYS A 130 -69.03 -13.21 9.99
C CYS A 130 -68.09 -13.65 11.13
N ARG A 131 -68.56 -14.49 12.07
CA ARG A 131 -67.72 -15.02 13.16
C ARG A 131 -66.57 -15.88 12.63
N GLU A 132 -66.82 -16.72 11.63
CA GLU A 132 -65.78 -17.53 10.98
C GLU A 132 -64.73 -16.65 10.28
N GLU A 133 -65.14 -15.57 9.61
CA GLU A 133 -64.22 -14.61 9.00
C GLU A 133 -63.37 -13.87 10.04
N PHE A 134 -63.96 -13.44 11.16
CA PHE A 134 -63.22 -12.84 12.26
C PHE A 134 -62.23 -13.82 12.90
N GLN A 135 -62.59 -15.10 13.01
CA GLN A 135 -61.67 -16.14 13.50
C GLN A 135 -60.47 -16.32 12.56
N LYS A 136 -60.70 -16.42 11.24
CA LYS A 136 -59.62 -16.51 10.24
C LYS A 136 -58.69 -15.31 10.31
N TYR A 137 -59.24 -14.10 10.46
CA TYR A 137 -58.42 -12.89 10.63
C TYR A 137 -57.59 -12.94 11.92
N ALA A 138 -58.17 -13.40 13.03
CA ALA A 138 -57.44 -13.54 14.29
C ALA A 138 -56.29 -14.57 14.20
N GLU A 139 -56.51 -15.68 13.48
CA GLU A 139 -55.47 -16.68 13.20
C GLU A 139 -54.35 -16.11 12.34
N PHE A 140 -54.69 -15.39 11.26
CA PHE A 140 -53.72 -14.73 10.40
C PHE A 140 -52.82 -13.74 11.16
N VAL A 141 -53.41 -12.94 12.07
CA VAL A 141 -52.64 -12.01 12.91
C VAL A 141 -51.69 -12.76 13.85
N LYS A 142 -52.14 -13.86 14.46
CA LYS A 142 -51.27 -14.69 15.32
C LYS A 142 -50.10 -15.29 14.55
N GLU A 143 -50.34 -15.80 13.35
CA GLU A 143 -49.27 -16.33 12.49
C GLU A 143 -48.26 -15.25 12.09
N ALA A 144 -48.73 -14.05 11.73
CA ALA A 144 -47.85 -12.92 11.43
C ALA A 144 -46.98 -12.53 12.64
N GLU A 145 -47.55 -12.49 13.85
CA GLU A 145 -46.79 -12.23 15.08
C GLU A 145 -45.74 -13.32 15.36
N VAL A 146 -46.07 -14.59 15.13
CA VAL A 146 -45.12 -15.70 15.30
C VAL A 146 -43.98 -15.57 14.29
N GLN A 147 -44.27 -15.27 13.03
CA GLN A 147 -43.22 -15.05 12.03
C GLN A 147 -42.32 -13.87 12.38
N GLU A 148 -42.87 -12.76 12.87
CA GLU A 148 -42.08 -11.62 13.35
C GLU A 148 -41.18 -12.01 14.53
N LYS A 149 -41.69 -12.80 15.49
CA LYS A 149 -40.87 -13.32 16.60
C LYS A 149 -39.73 -14.20 16.10
N LEU A 150 -39.98 -15.07 15.11
CA LEU A 150 -38.95 -15.92 14.49
C LEU A 150 -37.90 -15.11 13.72
N LYS A 151 -38.31 -14.09 12.97
CA LYS A 151 -37.36 -13.18 12.28
C LYS A 151 -36.48 -12.46 13.28
N LYS A 152 -37.05 -11.95 14.38
CA LYS A 152 -36.30 -11.27 15.45
C LYS A 152 -35.35 -12.22 16.17
N SER A 153 -35.74 -13.48 16.42
CA SER A 153 -34.86 -14.46 17.05
C SER A 153 -33.69 -14.84 16.13
N ALA A 154 -33.93 -15.05 14.84
CA ALA A 154 -32.89 -15.33 13.85
C ALA A 154 -31.89 -14.17 13.74
N LEU A 155 -32.36 -12.92 13.70
CA LEU A 155 -31.50 -11.74 13.69
C LEU A 155 -30.63 -11.65 14.97
N ARG A 156 -31.20 -11.94 16.13
CA ARG A 156 -30.45 -11.98 17.40
C ARG A 156 -29.35 -13.04 17.38
N GLN A 157 -29.62 -14.23 16.83
CA GLN A 157 -28.62 -15.28 16.69
C GLN A 157 -27.47 -14.85 15.77
N GLN A 158 -27.78 -14.25 14.62
CA GLN A 158 -26.77 -13.71 13.70
C GLN A 158 -25.90 -12.63 14.36
N LEU A 159 -26.51 -11.72 15.12
CA LEU A 159 -25.76 -10.68 15.86
C LEU A 159 -24.83 -11.29 16.92
N LEU A 160 -25.29 -12.31 17.66
CA LEU A 160 -24.45 -13.02 18.63
C LEU A 160 -23.27 -13.73 17.96
N GLU A 161 -23.47 -14.34 16.79
CA GLU A 161 -22.39 -14.94 16.02
C GLU A 161 -21.38 -13.90 15.53
N GLN A 162 -21.85 -12.74 15.05
CA GLN A 162 -20.97 -11.65 14.63
C GLN A 162 -20.15 -11.10 15.80
N MET A 163 -20.75 -10.96 16.99
CA MET A 163 -20.04 -10.57 18.21
C MET A 163 -18.95 -11.59 18.57
N LYS A 164 -19.28 -12.88 18.59
CA LYS A 164 -18.30 -13.96 18.86
C LYS A 164 -17.14 -13.95 17.86
N ARG A 165 -17.42 -13.75 16.56
CA ARG A 165 -16.38 -13.64 15.53
C ARG A 165 -15.46 -12.44 15.76
N LYS A 166 -16.02 -11.28 16.12
CA LYS A 166 -15.24 -10.08 16.45
C LYS A 166 -14.39 -10.28 17.71
N GLU A 167 -14.93 -10.91 18.74
CA GLU A 167 -14.18 -11.21 19.96
C GLU A 167 -13.01 -12.17 19.68
N LEU A 168 -13.24 -13.20 18.87
CA LEU A 168 -12.20 -14.14 18.47
C LEU A 168 -11.11 -13.46 17.63
N ALA A 169 -11.48 -12.60 16.67
CA ALA A 169 -10.54 -11.81 15.89
C ALA A 169 -9.65 -10.93 16.78
N ARG A 170 -10.22 -10.21 17.75
CA ARG A 170 -9.45 -9.40 18.71
C ARG A 170 -8.49 -10.23 19.56
N ARG A 171 -8.88 -11.46 19.94
CA ARG A 171 -8.00 -12.37 20.69
C ARG A 171 -6.80 -12.78 19.84
N LEU A 172 -7.02 -13.15 18.58
CA LEU A 172 -5.95 -13.50 17.65
C LEU A 172 -5.00 -12.32 17.40
N GLU A 173 -5.55 -11.12 17.17
CA GLU A 173 -4.75 -9.89 17.03
C GLU A 173 -3.88 -9.63 18.27
N MET A 174 -4.43 -9.81 19.48
CA MET A 174 -3.65 -9.66 20.71
C MET A 174 -2.57 -10.72 20.87
N GLU A 175 -2.83 -11.97 20.50
CA GLU A 175 -1.81 -13.02 20.48
C GLU A 175 -0.67 -12.71 19.51
N GLU A 176 -0.98 -12.15 18.34
CA GLU A 176 0.02 -11.69 17.37
C GLU A 176 0.86 -10.54 17.91
N ILE A 177 0.22 -9.52 18.49
CA ILE A 177 0.91 -8.39 19.13
C ILE A 177 1.86 -8.88 20.24
N MET A 178 1.43 -9.84 21.05
CA MET A 178 2.27 -10.40 22.12
C MET A 178 3.45 -11.19 21.55
N LYS A 179 3.26 -12.00 20.51
CA LYS A 179 4.35 -12.69 19.80
C LYS A 179 5.35 -11.71 19.19
N GLU A 180 4.89 -10.62 18.59
CA GLU A 180 5.76 -9.57 18.07
C GLU A 180 6.55 -8.88 19.17
N ARG A 181 5.89 -8.58 20.30
CA ARG A 181 6.54 -7.99 21.47
C ARG A 181 7.64 -8.88 22.01
N GLU A 182 7.39 -10.18 22.14
CA GLU A 182 8.41 -11.16 22.57
C GLU A 182 9.58 -11.25 21.59
N LYS A 183 9.32 -11.22 20.28
CA LYS A 183 10.39 -11.18 19.26
C LYS A 183 11.24 -9.93 19.41
N ARG A 184 10.62 -8.75 19.52
CA ARG A 184 11.33 -7.48 19.71
C ARG A 184 12.18 -7.48 20.98
N LEU A 185 11.68 -8.03 22.08
CA LEU A 185 12.45 -8.16 23.32
C LEU A 185 13.67 -9.06 23.13
N LYS A 186 13.52 -10.22 22.46
CA LYS A 186 14.65 -11.11 22.15
C LYS A 186 15.68 -10.45 21.24
N ASP A 187 15.25 -9.64 20.28
CA ASP A 187 16.15 -8.92 19.38
C ASP A 187 16.92 -7.83 20.12
N ILE A 188 16.25 -7.09 21.01
CA ILE A 188 16.91 -6.10 21.90
C ILE A 188 17.95 -6.79 22.79
N GLU A 189 17.60 -7.90 23.44
CA GLU A 189 18.56 -8.65 24.27
C GLU A 189 19.78 -9.14 23.48
N LYS A 190 19.59 -9.56 22.22
CA LYS A 190 20.71 -9.94 21.35
C LYS A 190 21.59 -8.75 21.03
N LEU A 191 21.02 -7.61 20.64
CA LEU A 191 21.77 -6.40 20.36
C LEU A 191 22.57 -5.93 21.58
N GLU A 192 21.98 -5.97 22.77
CA GLU A 192 22.69 -5.62 24.02
C GLU A 192 23.86 -6.58 24.31
N ARG A 193 23.70 -7.87 24.05
CA ARG A 193 24.78 -8.87 24.17
C ARG A 193 25.89 -8.61 23.16
N ASP A 194 25.53 -8.40 21.89
CA ASP A 194 26.48 -8.14 20.81
C ASP A 194 27.27 -6.84 21.08
N ASP A 195 26.61 -5.78 21.55
CA ASP A 195 27.25 -4.52 21.97
C ASP A 195 28.20 -4.73 23.15
N ALA A 196 27.80 -5.53 24.14
CA ALA A 196 28.65 -5.84 25.29
C ALA A 196 29.88 -6.66 24.87
N GLU A 197 29.73 -7.61 23.94
CA GLU A 197 30.83 -8.39 23.37
C GLU A 197 31.77 -7.53 22.54
N ALA A 198 31.25 -6.67 21.67
CA ALA A 198 32.04 -5.73 20.89
C ALA A 198 32.88 -4.81 21.79
N ARG A 199 32.29 -4.28 22.88
CA ARG A 199 33.02 -3.48 23.87
C ARG A 199 34.12 -4.27 24.57
N ARG A 200 33.88 -5.56 24.89
CA ARG A 200 34.90 -6.44 25.50
C ARG A 200 36.06 -6.68 24.53
N GLN A 201 35.77 -6.98 23.26
CA GLN A 201 36.78 -7.19 22.23
C GLN A 201 37.63 -5.92 22.03
N LEU A 202 36.99 -4.75 21.96
CA LEU A 202 37.69 -3.48 21.79
C LEU A 202 38.60 -3.15 22.99
N ASN A 203 38.15 -3.46 24.21
CA ASN A 203 38.97 -3.34 25.41
C ASN A 203 40.14 -4.34 25.44
N GLN A 204 39.94 -5.57 24.97
CA GLN A 204 41.01 -6.57 24.85
C GLN A 204 42.06 -6.12 23.84
N TYR A 205 41.63 -5.70 22.65
CA TYR A 205 42.50 -5.17 21.61
C TYR A 205 43.31 -3.96 22.10
N ALA A 206 42.68 -3.03 22.84
CA ALA A 206 43.39 -1.89 23.43
C ALA A 206 44.46 -2.33 24.45
N LYS A 207 44.19 -3.36 25.25
CA LYS A 207 45.17 -3.95 26.18
C LYS A 207 46.33 -4.61 25.45
N GLU A 208 46.06 -5.38 24.41
CA GLU A 208 47.07 -6.03 23.57
C GLU A 208 47.97 -5.01 22.87
N CYS A 209 47.39 -3.96 22.27
CA CYS A 209 48.14 -2.84 21.71
C CYS A 209 49.03 -2.16 22.76
N GLY A 210 48.50 -1.96 23.97
CA GLY A 210 49.25 -1.41 25.09
C GLY A 210 50.44 -2.30 25.52
N GLN A 211 50.27 -3.62 25.51
CA GLN A 211 51.34 -4.58 25.80
C GLN A 211 52.41 -4.56 24.72
N HIS A 212 52.02 -4.64 23.44
CA HIS A 212 52.96 -4.57 22.32
C HIS A 212 53.76 -3.27 22.31
N LEU A 213 53.15 -2.14 22.65
CA LEU A 213 53.85 -0.86 22.78
C LEU A 213 54.88 -0.90 23.91
N LYS A 214 54.54 -1.46 25.08
CA LYS A 214 55.49 -1.62 26.20
C LYS A 214 56.67 -2.51 25.80
N GLU A 215 56.41 -3.67 25.21
CA GLU A 215 57.45 -4.58 24.72
C GLU A 215 58.37 -3.91 23.69
N PHE A 216 57.79 -3.13 22.77
CA PHE A 216 58.57 -2.37 21.79
C PHE A 216 59.48 -1.33 22.46
N LEU A 217 58.96 -0.59 23.45
CA LEU A 217 59.73 0.41 24.19
C LEU A 217 60.87 -0.24 25.00
N GLU A 218 60.60 -1.38 25.64
CA GLU A 218 61.61 -2.17 26.37
C GLU A 218 62.69 -2.68 25.44
N ARG A 219 62.34 -3.29 24.30
CA ARG A 219 63.30 -3.73 23.28
C ARG A 219 64.14 -2.57 22.76
N ARG A 220 63.52 -1.42 22.50
CA ARG A 220 64.24 -0.21 22.06
C ARG A 220 65.18 0.32 23.13
N ALA A 221 64.80 0.26 24.40
CA ALA A 221 65.67 0.65 25.51
C ALA A 221 66.88 -0.29 25.63
N LEU A 222 66.67 -1.61 25.53
CA LEU A 222 67.74 -2.61 25.52
C LEU A 222 68.69 -2.40 24.33
N GLN A 223 68.17 -2.17 23.12
CA GLN A 223 69.00 -1.86 21.95
C GLN A 223 69.88 -0.63 22.15
N LYS A 224 69.34 0.43 22.76
CA LYS A 224 70.13 1.63 23.10
C LYS A 224 71.23 1.34 24.12
N MET A 225 70.96 0.47 25.10
CA MET A 225 71.97 0.07 26.09
C MET A 225 73.07 -0.77 25.45
N HIS A 226 72.71 -1.73 24.58
CA HIS A 226 73.69 -2.51 23.83
C HIS A 226 74.57 -1.64 22.94
N ALA A 227 73.99 -0.70 22.18
CA ALA A 227 74.77 0.23 21.36
C ALA A 227 75.76 1.06 22.20
N LYS A 228 75.35 1.52 23.39
CA LYS A 228 76.26 2.21 24.31
C LYS A 228 77.40 1.32 24.81
N LEU A 229 77.12 0.04 25.09
CA LEU A 229 78.15 -0.91 25.51
C LEU A 229 79.13 -1.19 24.37
N ASP A 230 78.65 -1.38 23.16
CA ASP A 230 79.48 -1.55 21.96
C ASP A 230 80.36 -0.32 21.70
N ASP A 231 79.81 0.89 21.86
CA ASP A 231 80.57 2.14 21.79
C ASP A 231 81.66 2.24 22.87
N ILE A 232 81.37 1.78 24.10
CA ILE A 232 82.38 1.74 25.17
C ILE A 232 83.48 0.71 24.84
N GLU A 233 83.12 -0.46 24.34
CA GLU A 233 84.08 -1.50 23.97
C GLU A 233 84.98 -1.07 22.80
N THR A 234 84.39 -0.48 21.75
CA THR A 234 85.14 0.04 20.60
C THR A 234 86.09 1.15 21.02
N ASN A 235 85.64 2.09 21.85
CA ASN A 235 86.50 3.13 22.42
C ASN A 235 87.62 2.54 23.28
N ARG A 236 87.34 1.51 24.09
CA ARG A 236 88.36 0.82 24.90
C ARG A 236 89.42 0.15 24.02
N ARG A 237 89.02 -0.51 22.92
CA ARG A 237 89.94 -1.11 21.95
C ARG A 237 90.79 -0.05 21.26
N TYR A 238 90.19 1.08 20.88
CA TYR A 238 90.89 2.22 20.28
C TYR A 238 91.93 2.82 21.23
N LEU A 239 91.58 3.05 22.50
CA LEU A 239 92.53 3.54 23.52
C LEU A 239 93.67 2.56 23.76
N LYS A 240 93.42 1.25 23.74
CA LYS A 240 94.48 0.24 23.83
C LYS A 240 95.44 0.35 22.65
N LEU A 241 94.92 0.42 21.42
CA LEU A 241 95.75 0.60 20.21
C LEU A 241 96.61 1.88 20.27
N LEU A 242 96.08 2.97 20.84
CA LEU A 242 96.86 4.20 21.01
C LEU A 242 98.02 4.01 22.00
N ARG A 243 97.80 3.32 23.12
CA ARG A 243 98.86 2.98 24.08
C ARG A 243 99.94 2.11 23.45
N ASP A 244 99.54 1.05 22.74
CA ASP A 244 100.48 0.14 22.07
C ASP A 244 101.37 0.92 21.07
N LYS A 245 100.79 1.87 20.31
CA LYS A 245 101.55 2.75 19.41
C LYS A 245 102.48 3.73 20.13
N GLU A 246 102.12 4.19 21.33
CA GLU A 246 102.97 5.05 22.14
C GLU A 246 104.17 4.28 22.70
N GLU A 247 103.95 3.04 23.16
CA GLU A 247 105.00 2.13 23.60
C GLU A 247 105.98 1.81 22.46
N GLU A 248 105.49 1.47 21.26
CA GLU A 248 106.34 1.29 20.07
C GLU A 248 107.18 2.53 19.75
N LYS A 249 106.60 3.73 19.84
CA LYS A 249 107.35 4.98 19.64
C LYS A 249 108.42 5.19 20.69
N GLN A 250 108.17 4.80 21.95
CA GLN A 250 109.17 4.88 23.01
C GLN A 250 110.33 3.92 22.74
N LEU A 251 110.05 2.68 22.36
CA LEU A 251 111.07 1.70 21.98
C LEU A 251 111.95 2.21 20.82
N ILE A 252 111.34 2.74 19.76
CA ILE A 252 112.08 3.32 18.63
C ILE A 252 112.97 4.50 19.08
N LYS A 253 112.48 5.35 19.99
CA LYS A 253 113.29 6.47 20.54
C LYS A 253 114.47 5.96 21.36
N GLU A 254 114.29 4.92 22.15
CA GLU A 254 115.36 4.31 22.95
C GLU A 254 116.42 3.65 22.06
N GLU A 255 116.01 2.90 21.03
CA GLU A 255 116.93 2.34 20.04
C GLU A 255 117.73 3.43 19.31
N ARG A 256 117.08 4.52 18.92
CA ARG A 256 117.77 5.67 18.31
C ARG A 256 118.81 6.28 19.24
N LYS A 257 118.49 6.42 20.53
CA LYS A 257 119.45 6.90 21.55
C LYS A 257 120.65 5.95 21.68
N LYS A 258 120.42 4.63 21.74
CA LYS A 258 121.50 3.63 21.80
C LYS A 258 122.43 3.72 20.58
N LYS A 259 121.87 3.75 19.37
CA LYS A 259 122.66 3.92 18.13
C LYS A 259 123.46 5.23 18.10
N LEU A 260 122.92 6.30 18.67
CA LEU A 260 123.61 7.59 18.75
C LEU A 260 124.80 7.54 19.72
N LEU A 261 124.66 6.86 20.87
CA LEU A 261 125.75 6.61 21.81
C LEU A 261 126.85 5.70 21.22
N GLU A 262 126.47 4.66 20.49
CA GLU A 262 127.42 3.80 19.77
C GLU A 262 128.19 4.62 18.72
N ARG A 263 127.49 5.47 17.97
CA ARG A 263 128.10 6.35 16.98
C ARG A 263 129.05 7.37 17.63
N SER A 264 128.69 7.96 18.78
CA SER A 264 129.57 8.89 19.48
C SER A 264 130.82 8.18 19.99
N ALA A 265 130.69 6.97 20.55
CA ALA A 265 131.83 6.18 21.00
C ALA A 265 132.78 5.79 19.85
N ILE A 266 132.24 5.44 18.67
CA ILE A 266 133.05 5.19 17.47
C ILE A 266 133.75 6.47 17.03
N SER A 267 133.04 7.61 17.04
CA SER A 267 133.60 8.91 16.67
C SER A 267 134.74 9.33 17.60
N GLU A 268 134.62 9.10 18.91
CA GLU A 268 135.66 9.37 19.90
C GLU A 268 136.90 8.49 19.67
N ARG A 269 136.72 7.19 19.42
CA ARG A 269 137.84 6.27 19.10
C ARG A 269 138.55 6.68 17.81
N LEU A 270 137.80 7.04 16.77
CA LEU A 270 138.38 7.56 15.53
C LEU A 270 139.15 8.86 15.79
N GLY A 271 138.62 9.76 16.61
CA GLY A 271 139.32 10.98 17.02
C GLY A 271 140.63 10.70 17.74
N GLN A 272 140.66 9.73 18.65
CA GLN A 272 141.88 9.29 19.34
C GLN A 272 142.91 8.71 18.37
N HIS A 273 142.50 7.83 17.45
CA HIS A 273 143.42 7.28 16.44
C HIS A 273 143.96 8.33 15.47
N VAL A 274 143.11 9.29 15.07
CA VAL A 274 143.57 10.41 14.23
C VAL A 274 144.62 11.23 15.00
N TYR A 275 144.38 11.53 16.27
CA TYR A 275 145.35 12.24 17.12
C TYR A 275 146.67 11.47 17.27
N GLU A 276 146.63 10.16 17.52
CA GLU A 276 147.83 9.30 17.59
C GLU A 276 148.63 9.35 16.28
N LEU A 277 147.94 9.20 15.14
CA LEU A 277 148.58 9.28 13.81
C LEU A 277 149.15 10.68 13.53
N GLU A 278 148.47 11.74 13.97
CA GLU A 278 149.00 13.11 13.87
C GLU A 278 150.23 13.30 14.74
N MET A 279 150.26 12.76 15.96
CA MET A 279 151.45 12.81 16.83
C MET A 279 152.61 12.00 16.26
N GLU A 280 152.38 10.80 15.76
CA GLU A 280 153.39 10.01 15.05
C GLU A 280 153.92 10.74 13.82
N LYS A 281 153.02 11.42 13.08
CA LYS A 281 153.40 12.25 11.93
C LYS A 281 154.25 13.44 12.38
N ILE A 282 153.92 14.11 13.47
CA ILE A 282 154.72 15.20 14.03
C ILE A 282 156.10 14.69 14.43
N GLN A 283 156.19 13.58 15.17
CA GLN A 283 157.48 12.98 15.56
C GLN A 283 158.32 12.55 14.34
N ARG A 284 157.70 11.91 13.34
CA ARG A 284 158.36 11.62 12.07
C ARG A 284 158.79 12.88 11.35
N ASN A 285 157.96 13.92 11.33
CA ASN A 285 158.29 15.19 10.70
C ASN A 285 159.40 15.91 11.45
N GLU A 286 159.45 15.88 12.77
CA GLU A 286 160.55 16.43 13.57
C GLU A 286 161.85 15.66 13.30
N LEU A 287 161.79 14.34 13.22
CA LEU A 287 162.93 13.52 12.83
C LEU A 287 163.39 13.85 11.40
N LEU A 288 162.45 13.92 10.46
CA LEU A 288 162.72 14.32 9.07
C LEU A 288 163.22 15.76 8.99
N PHE A 289 162.75 16.67 9.84
CA PHE A 289 163.20 18.05 9.89
C PHE A 289 164.60 18.14 10.47
N ASN A 290 164.93 17.36 11.49
CA ASN A 290 166.30 17.24 12.02
C ASN A 290 167.26 16.63 10.99
N LEU A 291 166.84 15.54 10.33
CA LEU A 291 167.57 14.97 9.20
C LEU A 291 167.67 15.95 8.04
N HIS A 292 166.64 16.75 7.76
CA HIS A 292 166.67 17.79 6.75
C HIS A 292 167.55 18.96 7.18
N ILE A 293 167.67 19.30 8.46
CA ILE A 293 168.64 20.29 8.92
C ILE A 293 170.07 19.76 8.71
N GLU A 294 170.32 18.49 8.98
CA GLU A 294 171.62 17.85 8.73
C GLU A 294 171.91 17.71 7.23
N GLU A 295 170.92 17.28 6.46
CA GLU A 295 171.00 17.23 5.00
C GLU A 295 171.07 18.62 4.39
N SER A 296 170.38 19.64 4.92
CA SER A 296 170.48 21.04 4.49
C SER A 296 171.83 21.62 4.85
N LYS A 297 172.43 21.27 5.98
CA LYS A 297 173.83 21.60 6.22
C LYS A 297 174.74 20.90 5.19
N ALA A 298 174.42 19.68 4.77
CA ALA A 298 175.15 18.94 3.74
C ALA A 298 174.74 19.29 2.28
N LYS A 299 173.63 19.99 2.08
CA LYS A 299 172.99 20.34 0.80
C LYS A 299 173.00 21.83 0.55
N GLU A 300 173.06 22.72 1.51
CA GLU A 300 173.45 24.13 1.29
C GLU A 300 174.88 24.17 0.73
N ASP A 301 175.72 23.19 1.10
CA ASP A 301 177.00 22.88 0.46
C ASP A 301 176.89 22.27 -0.96
N ARG A 302 175.72 21.80 -1.43
CA ARG A 302 175.52 21.10 -2.72
C ARG A 302 174.36 21.61 -3.61
N GLN A 303 173.50 22.52 -3.14
CA GLN A 303 172.21 22.94 -3.74
C GLN A 303 172.10 24.44 -3.97
N LEU A 304 173.21 25.18 -3.82
CA LEU A 304 173.45 26.37 -4.66
C LEU A 304 173.39 26.06 -6.18
N GLN A 305 173.28 24.78 -6.58
CA GLN A 305 173.35 24.33 -7.98
C GLN A 305 172.10 23.66 -8.58
N ALA A 306 170.99 23.40 -7.85
CA ALA A 306 169.88 22.59 -8.40
C ALA A 306 168.45 23.16 -8.24
N ALA A 307 168.31 24.40 -7.75
CA ALA A 307 167.02 25.05 -7.46
C ALA A 307 166.29 25.65 -8.68
N ARG A 308 166.30 24.98 -9.85
CA ARG A 308 165.72 25.53 -11.09
C ARG A 308 164.69 24.67 -11.83
N GLU A 309 164.26 23.50 -11.35
CA GLU A 309 163.53 22.57 -12.24
C GLU A 309 162.16 22.02 -11.81
N LYS A 310 161.58 22.33 -10.64
CA LYS A 310 160.33 21.65 -10.22
C LYS A 310 159.21 22.54 -9.69
N GLU A 311 158.99 23.70 -10.31
CA GLU A 311 157.77 24.52 -10.16
C GLU A 311 156.61 24.11 -11.10
N LEU A 312 156.73 23.04 -11.89
CA LEU A 312 155.81 22.77 -13.02
C LEU A 312 154.72 21.69 -12.82
N GLN A 313 154.56 21.09 -11.62
CA GLN A 313 153.68 19.90 -11.47
C GLN A 313 152.41 20.09 -10.61
N GLN A 314 152.14 21.28 -10.07
CA GLN A 314 151.02 21.51 -9.15
C GLN A 314 149.71 22.01 -9.81
N MET A 315 149.66 22.14 -11.14
CA MET A 315 148.54 22.78 -11.88
C MET A 315 147.50 21.83 -12.52
N VAL A 316 147.42 20.55 -12.14
CA VAL A 316 146.55 19.55 -12.82
C VAL A 316 145.40 18.99 -11.94
N ALA A 317 145.47 19.08 -10.62
CA ALA A 317 144.49 18.41 -9.73
C ALA A 317 143.13 19.13 -9.59
N LEU A 318 143.03 20.42 -9.92
CA LEU A 318 141.84 21.24 -9.60
C LEU A 318 140.63 21.07 -10.56
N ARG A 319 140.75 20.28 -11.63
CA ARG A 319 139.75 20.25 -12.75
C ARG A 319 138.71 19.13 -12.67
N GLN A 320 138.84 18.16 -11.75
CA GLN A 320 137.99 16.96 -11.72
C GLN A 320 136.76 17.05 -10.80
N GLU A 321 136.71 18.00 -9.87
CA GLU A 321 135.63 18.06 -8.85
C GLU A 321 134.34 18.76 -9.33
N MET A 322 134.40 19.59 -10.37
CA MET A 322 133.28 20.42 -10.83
C MET A 322 132.20 19.68 -11.67
N GLN A 323 132.43 18.44 -12.11
CA GLN A 323 131.51 17.72 -13.01
C GLN A 323 130.49 16.82 -12.29
N ARG A 324 130.72 16.41 -11.04
CA ARG A 324 129.82 15.47 -10.32
C ARG A 324 128.49 16.09 -9.87
N VAL A 325 128.47 17.40 -9.60
CA VAL A 325 127.31 18.10 -8.99
C VAL A 325 126.16 18.37 -9.99
N ARG A 326 126.37 18.22 -11.30
CA ARG A 326 125.36 18.56 -12.33
C ARG A 326 124.34 17.44 -12.64
N LEU A 327 124.61 16.19 -12.28
CA LEU A 327 123.78 15.03 -12.67
C LEU A 327 122.64 14.73 -11.69
N GLU A 328 122.79 15.04 -10.39
CA GLU A 328 121.80 14.67 -9.36
C GLU A 328 120.52 15.53 -9.38
N ARG A 329 120.53 16.69 -10.04
CA ARG A 329 119.39 17.63 -10.09
C ARG A 329 118.31 17.27 -11.14
N ALA A 330 118.60 16.36 -12.06
CA ALA A 330 117.70 16.01 -13.17
C ALA A 330 116.70 14.88 -12.83
N GLU A 331 117.01 14.01 -11.87
CA GLU A 331 116.18 12.82 -11.58
C GLU A 331 114.97 13.12 -10.68
N GLN A 332 114.98 14.22 -9.90
CA GLN A 332 113.92 14.53 -8.94
C GLN A 332 112.64 15.12 -9.58
N GLN A 333 112.71 15.72 -10.78
CA GLN A 333 111.56 16.37 -11.44
C GLN A 333 110.65 15.40 -12.23
N GLY A 334 111.07 14.16 -12.46
CA GLY A 334 110.29 13.16 -13.23
C GLY A 334 109.25 12.39 -12.40
N VAL A 335 109.43 12.29 -11.09
CA VAL A 335 108.60 11.46 -10.19
C VAL A 335 107.34 12.19 -9.74
N GLU A 336 107.39 13.52 -9.58
CA GLU A 336 106.23 14.33 -9.14
C GLU A 336 105.13 14.42 -10.22
N LYS A 337 105.48 14.57 -11.50
CA LYS A 337 104.51 14.69 -12.60
C LYS A 337 103.66 13.43 -12.83
N ARG A 338 104.15 12.24 -12.45
CA ARG A 338 103.41 10.97 -12.60
C ARG A 338 102.37 10.76 -11.49
N ARG A 339 102.57 11.36 -10.30
CA ARG A 339 101.62 11.27 -9.17
C ARG A 339 100.38 12.14 -9.40
N GLU A 340 100.55 13.32 -9.97
CA GLU A 340 99.46 14.27 -10.22
C GLU A 340 98.47 13.76 -11.28
N GLN A 341 98.97 13.09 -12.33
CA GLN A 341 98.13 12.50 -13.38
C GLN A 341 97.25 11.35 -12.87
N LEU A 342 97.75 10.55 -11.92
CA LEU A 342 97.00 9.43 -11.34
C LEU A 342 95.85 9.90 -10.44
N ILE A 343 96.06 11.01 -9.70
CA ILE A 343 95.04 11.62 -8.84
C ILE A 343 93.92 12.23 -9.69
N ALA A 344 94.27 12.97 -10.75
CA ALA A 344 93.30 13.57 -11.67
C ALA A 344 92.39 12.53 -12.34
N MET A 345 92.95 11.39 -12.76
CA MET A 345 92.17 10.32 -13.42
C MET A 345 91.17 9.63 -12.48
N ASN A 346 91.53 9.48 -11.19
CA ASN A 346 90.64 8.88 -10.18
C ASN A 346 89.50 9.81 -9.76
N HIS A 347 89.72 11.13 -9.75
CA HIS A 347 88.65 12.10 -9.51
C HIS A 347 87.63 12.10 -10.66
N LEU A 348 88.07 12.04 -11.91
CA LEU A 348 87.19 12.01 -13.09
C LEU A 348 86.23 10.81 -13.05
N LYS A 349 86.72 9.62 -12.69
CA LYS A 349 85.89 8.40 -12.58
C LYS A 349 84.80 8.52 -11.50
N ARG A 350 85.13 9.10 -10.33
CA ARG A 350 84.15 9.30 -9.25
C ARG A 350 83.04 10.28 -9.64
N PHE A 351 83.33 11.31 -10.42
CA PHE A 351 82.30 12.25 -10.87
C PHE A 351 81.32 11.59 -11.86
N VAL A 352 81.80 10.74 -12.76
CA VAL A 352 80.93 9.99 -13.69
C VAL A 352 79.99 9.03 -12.93
N GLU A 353 80.50 8.31 -11.93
CA GLU A 353 79.68 7.40 -11.10
C GLU A 353 78.60 8.14 -10.29
N ILE A 354 78.88 9.37 -9.83
CA ILE A 354 77.91 10.20 -9.11
C ILE A 354 76.83 10.72 -10.06
N GLU A 355 77.22 11.18 -11.26
CA GLU A 355 76.26 11.66 -12.27
C GLU A 355 75.31 10.56 -12.76
N GLU A 356 75.79 9.32 -12.92
CA GLU A 356 74.96 8.18 -13.31
C GLU A 356 73.94 7.83 -12.21
N ARG A 357 74.36 7.77 -10.94
CA ARG A 357 73.45 7.55 -9.80
C ARG A 357 72.39 8.64 -9.67
N GLU A 358 72.75 9.90 -9.87
CA GLU A 358 71.79 11.00 -9.84
C GLU A 358 70.77 10.92 -10.98
N LYS A 359 71.17 10.48 -12.18
CA LYS A 359 70.26 10.27 -13.31
C LYS A 359 69.26 9.15 -13.01
N GLU A 360 69.74 8.02 -12.47
CA GLU A 360 68.90 6.90 -12.08
C GLU A 360 67.89 7.27 -10.98
N GLU A 361 68.31 8.01 -9.95
CA GLU A 361 67.38 8.50 -8.92
C GLU A 361 66.32 9.47 -9.47
N LYS A 362 66.72 10.37 -10.37
CA LYS A 362 65.80 11.32 -11.02
C LYS A 362 64.77 10.59 -11.89
N GLU A 363 65.19 9.56 -12.63
CA GLU A 363 64.29 8.73 -13.42
C GLU A 363 63.33 7.92 -12.55
N GLN A 364 63.82 7.29 -11.46
CA GLN A 364 62.95 6.56 -10.54
C GLN A 364 61.91 7.47 -9.88
N LYS A 365 62.30 8.68 -9.44
CA LYS A 365 61.37 9.68 -8.89
C LYS A 365 60.32 10.10 -9.92
N ARG A 366 60.71 10.27 -11.20
CA ARG A 366 59.78 10.59 -12.30
C ARG A 366 58.78 9.47 -12.55
N ARG A 367 59.22 8.21 -12.57
CA ARG A 367 58.33 7.04 -12.75
C ARG A 367 57.31 6.93 -11.62
N ARG A 368 57.74 7.05 -10.37
CA ARG A 368 56.84 7.02 -9.20
C ARG A 368 55.80 8.15 -9.22
N ARG A 369 56.17 9.36 -9.67
CA ARG A 369 55.22 10.46 -9.83
C ARG A 369 54.18 10.15 -10.91
N LEU A 370 54.60 9.63 -12.06
CA LEU A 370 53.69 9.26 -13.14
C LEU A 370 52.73 8.12 -12.75
N GLU A 371 53.20 7.14 -11.98
CA GLU A 371 52.36 6.08 -11.42
C GLU A 371 51.33 6.66 -10.44
N PHE A 372 51.78 7.49 -9.50
CA PHE A 372 50.90 8.16 -8.54
C PHE A 372 49.85 9.06 -9.22
N ASP A 373 50.24 9.80 -10.26
CA ASP A 373 49.30 10.64 -11.03
C ASP A 373 48.27 9.79 -11.79
N ARG A 374 48.67 8.62 -12.30
CA ARG A 374 47.75 7.66 -12.93
C ARG A 374 46.77 7.08 -11.92
N ASP A 375 47.25 6.71 -10.74
CA ASP A 375 46.42 6.20 -9.64
C ASP A 375 45.44 7.26 -9.13
N LEU A 376 45.88 8.52 -9.00
CA LEU A 376 44.99 9.62 -8.66
C LEU A 376 43.93 9.84 -9.74
N CYS A 377 44.31 9.81 -11.01
CA CYS A 377 43.35 9.96 -12.12
C CYS A 377 42.34 8.81 -12.15
N SER A 378 42.76 7.56 -11.91
CA SER A 378 41.85 6.40 -11.86
C SER A 378 40.89 6.51 -10.67
N LEU A 379 41.37 6.94 -9.51
CA LEU A 379 40.57 7.12 -8.31
C LEU A 379 39.55 8.27 -8.44
N ILE A 380 39.94 9.36 -9.12
CA ILE A 380 39.02 10.46 -9.46
C ILE A 380 37.94 9.99 -10.44
N LYS A 381 38.30 9.21 -11.48
CA LYS A 381 37.33 8.65 -12.44
C LYS A 381 36.33 7.72 -11.74
N LEU A 382 36.82 6.79 -10.92
CA LEU A 382 35.98 5.88 -10.14
C LEU A 382 35.00 6.64 -9.21
N ARG A 383 35.46 7.71 -8.57
CA ARG A 383 34.59 8.56 -7.73
C ARG A 383 33.53 9.30 -8.56
N ARG A 384 33.85 9.73 -9.78
CA ARG A 384 32.88 10.37 -10.68
C ARG A 384 31.85 9.37 -11.17
N GLU A 385 32.26 8.16 -11.55
CA GLU A 385 31.39 7.05 -11.94
C GLU A 385 30.43 6.69 -10.81
N LYS A 386 30.93 6.46 -9.58
CA LYS A 386 30.08 6.19 -8.41
C LYS A 386 29.09 7.31 -8.12
N ARG A 387 29.48 8.58 -8.28
CA ARG A 387 28.56 9.73 -8.11
C ARG A 387 27.50 9.75 -9.20
N ALA A 388 27.85 9.41 -10.43
CA ALA A 388 26.89 9.31 -11.53
C ALA A 388 25.91 8.16 -11.33
N GLU A 389 26.38 7.00 -10.87
CA GLU A 389 25.54 5.85 -10.49
C GLU A 389 24.54 6.24 -9.39
N ILE A 390 25.01 6.81 -8.28
CA ILE A 390 24.15 7.28 -7.18
C ILE A 390 23.13 8.32 -7.68
N ALA A 391 23.55 9.27 -8.53
CA ALA A 391 22.65 10.27 -9.08
C ALA A 391 21.59 9.63 -10.00
N GLN A 392 21.96 8.60 -10.76
CA GLN A 392 21.04 7.85 -11.61
C GLN A 392 20.05 7.03 -10.79
N GLU A 393 20.51 6.35 -9.74
CA GLU A 393 19.65 5.61 -8.79
C GLU A 393 18.65 6.54 -8.13
N ASN A 394 19.10 7.69 -7.59
CA ASN A 394 18.24 8.70 -6.99
C ASN A 394 17.21 9.25 -7.99
N LYS A 395 17.61 9.46 -9.25
CA LYS A 395 16.68 9.89 -10.31
C LYS A 395 15.61 8.84 -10.57
N LEU A 396 15.98 7.56 -10.65
CA LEU A 396 15.03 6.46 -10.87
C LEU A 396 14.09 6.31 -9.67
N GLU A 397 14.60 6.42 -8.45
CA GLU A 397 13.78 6.40 -7.24
C GLU A 397 12.80 7.57 -7.21
N TYR A 398 13.25 8.79 -7.51
CA TYR A 398 12.39 9.96 -7.60
C TYR A 398 11.29 9.78 -8.65
N VAL A 399 11.61 9.26 -9.84
CA VAL A 399 10.60 8.97 -10.88
C VAL A 399 9.56 7.97 -10.36
N ARG A 400 9.99 6.89 -9.69
CA ARG A 400 9.07 5.91 -9.09
C ARG A 400 8.19 6.54 -8.01
N ILE A 401 8.73 7.40 -7.15
CA ILE A 401 7.96 8.11 -6.12
C ILE A 401 6.90 9.01 -6.78
N VAL A 402 7.28 9.77 -7.80
CA VAL A 402 6.36 10.65 -8.53
C VAL A 402 5.27 9.85 -9.24
N GLU A 403 5.62 8.73 -9.88
CA GLU A 403 4.64 7.85 -10.53
C GLU A 403 3.66 7.24 -9.52
N ASN A 404 4.16 6.77 -8.38
CA ASN A 404 3.32 6.23 -7.31
C ASN A 404 2.37 7.29 -6.73
N GLU A 405 2.85 8.50 -6.48
CA GLU A 405 2.01 9.59 -5.96
C GLU A 405 0.99 10.03 -7.02
N ARG A 406 1.37 10.07 -8.30
CA ARG A 406 0.43 10.32 -9.40
C ARG A 406 -0.67 9.26 -9.44
N GLN A 407 -0.32 7.97 -9.37
CA GLN A 407 -1.32 6.89 -9.34
C GLN A 407 -2.24 6.98 -8.12
N ARG A 408 -1.69 7.37 -6.96
CA ARG A 408 -2.47 7.59 -5.74
C ARG A 408 -3.46 8.74 -5.92
N LEU A 409 -3.01 9.88 -6.46
CA LEU A 409 -3.87 11.03 -6.74
C LEU A 409 -4.94 10.70 -7.78
N GLU A 410 -4.61 9.92 -8.82
CA GLU A 410 -5.59 9.44 -9.80
C GLU A 410 -6.66 8.53 -9.17
N LYS A 411 -6.28 7.66 -8.22
CA LYS A 411 -7.26 6.85 -7.46
C LYS A 411 -8.17 7.72 -6.59
N ILE A 412 -7.59 8.69 -5.86
CA ILE A 412 -8.36 9.62 -5.04
C ILE A 412 -9.34 10.42 -5.90
N ALA A 413 -8.91 10.91 -7.07
CA ALA A 413 -9.77 11.63 -8.00
C ALA A 413 -10.91 10.74 -8.53
N LYS A 414 -10.63 9.48 -8.87
CA LYS A 414 -11.66 8.51 -9.29
C LYS A 414 -12.66 8.21 -8.19
N GLU A 415 -12.19 7.98 -6.96
CA GLU A 415 -13.05 7.75 -5.80
C GLU A 415 -13.92 8.98 -5.50
N ARG A 416 -13.33 10.18 -5.55
CA ARG A 416 -14.04 11.45 -5.35
C ARG A 416 -15.14 11.64 -6.39
N ILE A 417 -14.88 11.39 -7.67
CA ILE A 417 -15.91 11.44 -8.72
C ILE A 417 -17.00 10.39 -8.47
N ALA A 418 -16.63 9.17 -8.09
CA ALA A 418 -17.60 8.10 -7.80
C ALA A 418 -18.53 8.45 -6.63
N LEU A 419 -17.99 9.05 -5.57
CA LEU A 419 -18.78 9.55 -4.44
C LEU A 419 -19.72 10.68 -4.87
N LEU A 420 -19.25 11.63 -5.68
CA LEU A 420 -20.07 12.72 -6.19
C LEU A 420 -21.17 12.22 -7.15
N GLN A 421 -20.92 11.16 -7.91
CA GLN A 421 -21.93 10.54 -8.79
C GLN A 421 -23.00 9.74 -8.01
N ALA A 422 -22.67 9.23 -6.84
CA ALA A 422 -23.61 8.48 -5.99
C ALA A 422 -24.66 9.40 -5.34
N GLU A 423 -24.36 10.69 -5.20
CA GLU A 423 -25.26 11.67 -4.61
C GLU A 423 -26.30 12.20 -5.62
N PRO A 424 -27.55 12.48 -5.17
CA PRO A 424 -28.58 13.12 -6.00
C PRO A 424 -28.13 14.47 -6.55
N ARG A 425 -28.38 14.72 -7.85
CA ARG A 425 -28.03 16.00 -8.52
C ARG A 425 -28.65 17.24 -7.85
N GLU A 426 -29.83 17.06 -7.26
CA GLU A 426 -30.54 18.10 -6.50
C GLU A 426 -29.81 18.54 -5.23
N LEU A 427 -28.90 17.73 -4.68
CA LEU A 427 -28.07 18.10 -3.54
C LEU A 427 -26.76 18.74 -3.98
N LEU A 428 -26.23 18.33 -5.15
CA LEU A 428 -24.99 18.85 -5.71
C LEU A 428 -25.07 20.35 -6.08
N GLN A 429 -26.27 20.88 -6.35
CA GLN A 429 -26.50 22.32 -6.61
C GLN A 429 -26.25 23.22 -5.39
N PHE A 430 -26.25 22.66 -4.18
CA PHE A 430 -26.00 23.40 -2.94
C PHE A 430 -24.52 23.37 -2.52
N ILE A 431 -23.67 22.71 -3.28
CA ILE A 431 -22.23 22.67 -3.02
C ILE A 431 -21.61 24.04 -3.36
N PRO A 432 -20.78 24.62 -2.47
CA PRO A 432 -20.12 25.90 -2.73
C PRO A 432 -19.32 25.92 -4.03
N SER A 433 -19.29 27.08 -4.71
CA SER A 433 -18.68 27.20 -6.04
C SER A 433 -17.20 26.78 -6.10
N GLY A 434 -16.44 27.01 -5.03
CA GLY A 434 -15.02 26.63 -4.93
C GLY A 434 -14.73 25.20 -4.45
N ALA A 435 -15.75 24.39 -4.13
CA ALA A 435 -15.53 23.04 -3.59
C ALA A 435 -15.34 21.98 -4.68
N LEU A 436 -15.83 22.23 -5.91
CA LEU A 436 -15.71 21.35 -7.08
C LEU A 436 -14.73 21.93 -8.09
N TYR A 437 -13.87 21.08 -8.63
CA TYR A 437 -13.00 21.45 -9.75
C TYR A 437 -13.81 21.59 -11.05
N GLU A 438 -13.34 22.39 -12.00
CA GLU A 438 -14.03 22.61 -13.28
C GLU A 438 -14.26 21.31 -14.06
N GLU A 439 -13.30 20.38 -13.99
CA GLU A 439 -13.36 19.07 -14.62
C GLU A 439 -14.48 18.20 -14.01
N GLU A 440 -14.67 18.27 -12.70
CA GLU A 440 -15.71 17.53 -11.97
C GLU A 440 -17.10 18.02 -12.35
N ARG A 441 -17.27 19.35 -12.48
CA ARG A 441 -18.53 19.97 -12.92
C ARG A 441 -18.93 19.52 -14.32
N ARG A 442 -17.95 19.44 -15.24
CA ARG A 442 -18.17 18.93 -16.60
C ARG A 442 -18.58 17.46 -16.61
N ILE A 443 -17.98 16.62 -15.75
CA ILE A 443 -18.29 15.19 -15.66
C ILE A 443 -19.68 14.96 -15.04
N LEU A 444 -20.07 15.78 -14.07
CA LEU A 444 -21.35 15.67 -13.35
C LEU A 444 -22.51 16.37 -14.07
N ASN A 445 -22.24 17.16 -15.11
CA ASN A 445 -23.18 18.00 -15.85
C ASN A 445 -23.94 19.01 -14.95
N ILE A 446 -23.20 19.79 -14.15
CA ILE A 446 -23.72 20.79 -13.19
C ILE A 446 -23.03 22.14 -13.37
#